data_AF-R5AMF8-F1
#
_entry.id   AF-R5AMF8-F1
#
_cell.length_a   1.000
_cell.length_b   1.000
_cell.length_c   1.000
_cell.angle_alpha   90.00
_cell.angle_beta   90.00
_cell.angle_gamma   90.00
#
_symmetry.space_group_name_H-M   'P 1'
#
loop_
_entity.id
_entity.type
_entity.pdbx_description
1 polymer ?
#
loop_
_entity_poly.entity_id
_entity_poly.type
_entity_poly.pdbx_seq_one_letter_code
_entity_poly.pdbx_strand_id
1 'polypeptide(L)'
;MTVTSAMKGLYPATYDTLTDVILNGNWAAYAGKIATLGLVSGDDPTLNYVQIPMDSTQFEDGKFTQDDYKAMVAAMFSGELTVSNDISKAASDFATVITVDDQGAIKG
;
A
#
# COMPACT_ATOMS: atom_id res chain seq x y z
N MET A 1 17.41 -15.02 2.81
CA MET A 1 16.11 -15.26 2.14
C MET A 1 15.39 -13.93 2.02
N THR A 2 14.74 -13.68 0.89
CA THR A 2 13.90 -12.48 0.68
C THR A 2 12.46 -12.84 1.02
N VAL A 3 11.86 -12.16 2.01
CA VAL A 3 10.47 -12.42 2.45
C VAL A 3 9.48 -11.93 1.39
N THR A 4 9.70 -10.72 0.87
CA THR A 4 8.89 -10.11 -0.18
C THR A 4 9.66 -8.97 -0.85
N SER A 5 9.06 -8.30 -1.82
CA SER A 5 9.56 -7.08 -2.43
C SER A 5 8.42 -6.09 -2.62
N ALA A 6 8.70 -4.79 -2.50
CA ALA A 6 7.75 -3.76 -2.90
C ALA A 6 7.94 -3.49 -4.40
N MET A 7 7.02 -3.99 -5.23
CA MET A 7 7.02 -3.74 -6.67
C MET A 7 6.58 -2.31 -6.93
N LYS A 8 7.31 -1.61 -7.80
CA LYS A 8 6.96 -0.28 -8.30
C LYS A 8 6.92 -0.32 -9.82
N GLY A 9 5.75 -0.05 -10.39
CA GLY A 9 5.47 -0.02 -11.82
C GLY A 9 6.07 1.19 -12.53
N LEU A 10 7.36 1.46 -12.35
CA LEU A 10 8.01 2.57 -13.03
C LEU A 10 8.04 2.36 -14.55
N TYR A 11 8.26 1.13 -15.00
CA TYR A 11 8.21 0.79 -16.42
C TYR A 11 6.86 1.12 -17.05
N PRO A 12 5.71 0.55 -16.59
CA PRO A 12 4.40 0.91 -17.15
C PRO A 12 4.12 2.41 -17.02
N ALA A 13 4.43 3.04 -15.87
CA ALA A 13 4.25 4.49 -15.72
C ALA A 13 5.00 5.30 -16.80
N THR A 14 6.26 4.98 -17.07
CA THR A 14 7.06 5.67 -18.09
C THR A 14 6.59 5.36 -19.50
N TYR A 15 6.26 4.10 -19.79
CA TYR A 15 5.85 3.67 -21.12
C TYR A 15 4.48 4.26 -21.49
N ASP A 16 3.51 4.18 -20.58
CA ASP A 16 2.17 4.73 -20.75
C ASP A 16 2.24 6.25 -20.92
N THR A 17 3.02 6.93 -20.07
CA THR A 17 3.19 8.38 -20.14
C THR A 17 3.87 8.80 -21.43
N LEU A 18 4.94 8.13 -21.86
CA LEU A 18 5.62 8.46 -23.11
C LEU A 18 4.74 8.18 -24.32
N THR A 19 3.99 7.07 -24.31
CA THR A 19 3.04 6.75 -25.37
C THR A 19 1.98 7.85 -25.48
N ASP A 20 1.37 8.25 -24.37
CA ASP A 20 0.28 9.23 -24.42
C ASP A 20 0.80 10.66 -24.73
N VAL A 21 1.93 11.05 -24.16
CA VAL A 21 2.50 12.38 -24.40
C VAL A 21 3.09 12.51 -25.79
N ILE A 22 3.90 11.54 -26.22
CA ILE A 22 4.71 11.65 -27.44
C ILE A 22 3.98 11.09 -28.65
N LEU A 23 3.37 9.91 -28.53
CA LEU A 23 2.72 9.25 -29.67
C LEU A 23 1.30 9.78 -29.90
N ASN A 24 0.56 10.10 -28.83
CA ASN A 24 -0.80 10.65 -28.93
C ASN A 24 -0.85 12.19 -28.83
N GLY A 25 0.28 12.85 -28.56
CA GLY A 25 0.37 14.31 -28.51
C GLY A 25 -0.35 14.95 -27.30
N ASN A 26 -0.58 14.20 -26.21
CA ASN A 26 -1.41 14.63 -25.09
C ASN A 26 -0.66 15.38 -23.98
N TRP A 27 0.42 16.12 -24.30
CA TRP A 27 1.25 16.81 -23.30
C TRP A 27 0.44 17.74 -22.36
N ALA A 28 -0.62 18.37 -22.87
CA ALA A 28 -1.48 19.26 -22.10
C ALA A 28 -2.16 18.56 -20.90
N ALA A 29 -2.36 17.24 -20.95
CA ALA A 29 -2.89 16.49 -19.82
C ALA A 29 -1.90 16.35 -18.66
N TYR A 30 -0.59 16.48 -18.91
CA TYR A 30 0.50 16.21 -17.96
C TYR A 30 1.26 17.47 -17.52
N ALA A 31 1.34 18.49 -18.38
CA ALA A 31 2.13 19.68 -18.14
C ALA A 31 1.76 20.37 -16.81
N GLY A 32 2.74 20.52 -15.91
CA GLY A 32 2.58 21.18 -14.61
C GLY A 32 1.76 20.39 -13.58
N LYS A 33 1.44 19.12 -13.84
CA LYS A 33 0.69 18.27 -12.91
C LYS A 33 1.59 17.24 -12.23
N ILE A 34 1.27 16.93 -10.98
CA ILE A 34 1.86 15.82 -10.24
C ILE A 34 0.90 14.65 -10.32
N ALA A 35 1.38 13.48 -10.74
CA ALA A 35 0.60 12.24 -10.77
C ALA A 35 0.92 11.39 -9.53
N THR A 36 -0.12 10.95 -8.82
CA THR A 36 0.00 9.97 -7.74
C THR A 36 -0.39 8.60 -8.30
N LEU A 37 0.60 7.77 -8.57
CA LEU A 37 0.42 6.44 -9.16
C LEU A 37 0.58 5.37 -8.08
N GLY A 38 -0.55 4.82 -7.63
CA GLY A 38 -0.61 3.83 -6.56
C GLY A 38 -1.55 2.68 -6.93
N LEU A 39 -2.68 2.59 -6.22
CA LEU A 39 -3.70 1.59 -6.49
C LEU A 39 -4.60 2.03 -7.65
N VAL A 40 -4.86 1.13 -8.58
CA VAL A 40 -5.72 1.29 -9.76
C VAL A 40 -6.89 0.29 -9.71
N SER A 41 -6.72 -0.82 -8.99
CA SER A 41 -7.71 -1.88 -8.80
C SER A 41 -7.68 -2.40 -7.36
N GLY A 42 -8.86 -2.56 -6.77
CA GLY A 42 -9.04 -3.29 -5.51
C GLY A 42 -9.20 -4.80 -5.68
N ASP A 43 -9.65 -5.25 -6.85
CA ASP A 43 -9.98 -6.66 -7.11
C ASP A 43 -8.79 -7.45 -7.65
N ASP A 44 -7.94 -6.79 -8.46
CA ASP A 44 -6.74 -7.38 -9.05
C ASP A 44 -5.52 -6.52 -8.68
N PRO A 45 -4.79 -6.90 -7.61
CA PRO A 45 -3.61 -6.17 -7.20
C PRO A 45 -2.51 -6.12 -8.26
N THR A 46 -2.47 -7.08 -9.20
CA THR A 46 -1.42 -7.16 -10.22
C THR A 46 -1.42 -5.96 -11.18
N LEU A 47 -2.56 -5.27 -11.28
CA LEU A 47 -2.72 -4.05 -12.07
C LEU A 47 -2.21 -2.78 -11.35
N ASN A 48 -1.93 -2.86 -10.05
CA ASN A 48 -1.53 -1.69 -9.27
C ASN A 48 -0.07 -1.28 -9.55
N TYR A 49 0.18 0.03 -9.56
CA TYR A 49 1.54 0.57 -9.72
C TYR A 49 2.43 0.27 -8.51
N VAL A 50 1.85 -0.01 -7.34
CA VAL A 50 2.58 -0.43 -6.14
C VAL A 50 1.88 -1.61 -5.49
N GLN A 51 2.64 -2.68 -5.22
CA GLN A 51 2.11 -3.96 -4.71
C GLN A 51 3.25 -4.90 -4.29
N ILE A 52 2.94 -6.05 -3.68
CA ILE A 52 3.90 -7.14 -3.42
C ILE A 52 3.78 -8.25 -4.47
N PRO A 53 4.85 -8.99 -4.82
CA PRO A 53 4.75 -10.09 -5.75
C PRO A 53 3.99 -11.25 -5.11
N MET A 54 2.81 -11.57 -5.65
CA MET A 54 1.94 -12.61 -5.08
C MET A 54 2.62 -13.98 -5.01
N ASP A 55 3.28 -14.40 -6.09
CA ASP A 55 3.82 -15.77 -6.21
C ASP A 55 5.12 -15.99 -5.45
N SER A 56 5.92 -14.94 -5.25
CA SER A 56 7.24 -15.04 -4.61
C SER A 56 7.26 -14.48 -3.18
N THR A 57 6.16 -13.90 -2.71
CA THR A 57 6.04 -13.50 -1.31
C THR A 57 5.90 -14.72 -0.45
N GLN A 58 6.72 -14.78 0.60
CA GLN A 58 6.67 -15.84 1.59
C GLN A 58 5.62 -15.46 2.65
N PHE A 59 4.43 -16.04 2.51
CA PHE A 59 3.40 -15.98 3.54
C PHE A 59 3.65 -17.12 4.54
N GLU A 60 3.51 -16.82 5.83
CA GLU A 60 3.70 -17.82 6.89
C GLU A 60 2.37 -18.51 7.19
N ASP A 61 2.39 -19.85 7.26
CA ASP A 61 1.20 -20.66 7.52
C ASP A 61 0.54 -20.26 8.85
N GLY A 62 -0.79 -20.08 8.82
CA GLY A 62 -1.57 -19.70 9.99
C GLY A 62 -1.43 -18.24 10.42
N LYS A 63 -0.75 -17.40 9.63
CA LYS A 63 -0.67 -15.94 9.84
C LYS A 63 -1.33 -15.20 8.67
N PHE A 64 -0.79 -14.05 8.30
CA PHE A 64 -1.24 -13.23 7.19
C PHE A 64 -1.06 -13.98 5.86
N THR A 65 -2.14 -14.05 5.09
CA THR A 65 -2.22 -14.78 3.83
C THR A 65 -2.28 -13.84 2.63
N GLN A 66 -2.19 -14.41 1.43
CA GLN A 66 -2.38 -13.67 0.19
C GLN A 66 -3.80 -13.08 0.06
N ASP A 67 -4.82 -13.75 0.60
CA ASP A 67 -6.20 -13.26 0.55
C ASP A 67 -6.41 -12.11 1.55
N ASP A 68 -5.77 -12.16 2.73
CA ASP A 68 -5.73 -11.02 3.65
C ASP A 68 -5.10 -9.79 2.99
N TYR A 69 -4.03 -9.99 2.21
CA TYR A 69 -3.42 -8.92 1.43
C TYR A 69 -4.39 -8.33 0.39
N LYS A 70 -5.10 -9.17 -0.37
CA LYS A 70 -6.09 -8.69 -1.35
C LYS A 70 -7.21 -7.91 -0.67
N ALA A 71 -7.73 -8.42 0.45
CA ALA A 71 -8.76 -7.73 1.23
C ALA A 71 -8.26 -6.37 1.75
N MET A 72 -7.01 -6.30 2.24
CA MET A 72 -6.39 -5.04 2.66
C MET A 72 -6.25 -4.06 1.48
N VAL A 73 -5.79 -4.51 0.32
CA VAL A 73 -5.68 -3.67 -0.89
C VAL A 73 -7.05 -3.17 -1.35
N ALA A 74 -8.09 -4.02 -1.30
CA ALA A 74 -9.45 -3.62 -1.60
C ALA A 74 -9.97 -2.55 -0.63
N ALA A 75 -9.73 -2.71 0.68
CA ALA A 75 -10.08 -1.70 1.69
C ALA A 75 -9.31 -0.39 1.52
N MET A 76 -8.04 -0.46 1.10
CA MET A 76 -7.26 0.74 0.76
C MET A 76 -7.80 1.44 -0.50
N PHE A 77 -8.19 0.66 -1.51
CA PHE A 77 -8.75 1.18 -2.75
C PHE A 77 -10.13 1.80 -2.55
N SER A 78 -10.98 1.21 -1.70
CA SER A 78 -12.30 1.77 -1.34
C SER A 78 -12.21 3.01 -0.47
N GLY A 79 -11.05 3.27 0.15
CA GLY A 79 -10.83 4.37 1.09
C GLY A 79 -11.28 4.07 2.51
N GLU A 80 -11.76 2.85 2.80
CA GLU A 80 -12.05 2.39 4.17
C GLU A 80 -10.78 2.37 5.03
N LEU A 81 -9.66 1.95 4.44
CA LEU A 81 -8.34 1.99 5.04
C LEU A 81 -7.51 3.08 4.39
N THR A 82 -6.92 3.98 5.18
CA THR A 82 -6.06 5.05 4.67
C THR A 82 -4.64 4.90 5.20
N VAL A 83 -3.66 5.25 4.35
CA VAL A 83 -2.24 5.25 4.72
C VAL A 83 -1.81 6.70 4.93
N SER A 84 -1.33 7.00 6.13
CA SER A 84 -0.80 8.32 6.45
C SER A 84 0.48 8.61 5.66
N ASN A 85 0.61 9.82 5.14
CA ASN A 85 1.83 10.37 4.56
C ASN A 85 2.51 11.39 5.50
N ASP A 86 2.09 11.45 6.76
CA ASP A 86 2.63 12.39 7.75
C ASP A 86 4.06 11.98 8.16
N ILE A 87 5.02 12.84 7.82
CA ILE A 87 6.44 12.65 8.14
C ILE A 87 6.81 13.10 9.56
N SER A 88 5.88 13.68 10.31
CA SER A 88 6.08 14.13 11.70
C SER A 88 5.72 13.05 12.73
N LYS A 89 5.04 11.98 12.32
CA LYS A 89 4.57 10.91 13.20
C LYS A 89 5.59 9.79 13.30
N ALA A 90 5.79 9.30 14.52
CA ALA A 90 6.52 8.07 14.76
C ALA A 90 5.57 6.86 14.75
N ALA A 91 6.11 5.66 14.53
CA ALA A 91 5.31 4.43 14.60
C ALA A 91 4.58 4.25 15.95
N SER A 92 5.18 4.76 17.03
CA SER A 92 4.58 4.76 18.37
C SER A 92 3.29 5.58 18.47
N ASP A 93 3.11 6.59 17.62
CA ASP A 93 1.93 7.46 17.65
C ASP A 93 0.66 6.74 17.17
N PHE A 94 0.83 5.58 16.53
CA PHE A 94 -0.25 4.72 16.04
C PHE A 94 -0.46 3.49 16.93
N ALA A 95 0.31 3.33 18.00
CA ALA A 95 0.15 2.21 18.91
C ALA A 95 -1.09 2.40 19.79
N THR A 96 -1.89 1.34 19.94
CA THR A 96 -3.01 1.32 20.89
C THR A 96 -2.43 1.41 22.30
N VAL A 97 -2.64 2.55 22.98
CA VAL A 97 -2.27 2.71 24.39
C VAL A 97 -3.24 1.85 25.21
N ILE A 98 -2.79 0.68 25.62
CA ILE A 98 -3.52 -0.14 26.59
C ILE A 98 -3.16 0.39 27.97
N THR A 99 -4.04 1.18 28.58
CA THR A 99 -3.95 1.50 30.01
C THR A 99 -4.17 0.23 30.81
N VAL A 100 -3.12 -0.29 31.44
CA VAL A 100 -3.22 -1.33 32.46
C VAL A 100 -3.49 -0.63 33.77
N ASP A 101 -4.72 -0.73 34.28
CA ASP A 101 -5.05 -0.32 35.64
C ASP A 101 -4.58 -1.43 36.58
N ASP A 102 -3.37 -1.27 37.14
CA ASP A 102 -2.90 -2.12 38.23
C ASP A 102 -3.71 -1.76 39.49
N GLN A 103 -4.75 -2.55 39.75
CA GLN A 103 -5.57 -2.38 40.96
C GLN A 103 -4.82 -2.71 42.26
N GLY A 104 -3.51 -2.97 42.20
CA GLY A 104 -2.69 -3.35 43.34
C GLY A 104 -3.09 -4.72 43.86
N ALA A 105 -2.17 -5.35 44.60
CA ALA A 105 -2.40 -6.66 45.19
C ALA A 105 -3.77 -6.71 45.90
N ILE A 106 -4.64 -7.61 45.43
CA ILE A 106 -5.77 -8.10 46.22
C ILE A 106 -5.15 -8.56 47.54
N LYS A 107 -5.37 -7.78 48.60
CA LYS A 107 -4.78 -8.02 49.92
C LYS A 107 -5.17 -9.42 50.41
N GLY A 108 -4.15 -10.21 50.77
CA GLY A 108 -4.19 -11.21 51.85
C GLY A 108 -4.98 -12.48 51.59
#